data_AF-A0A9P6TPW2-F1
#
_entry.id   AF-A0A9P6TPW2-F1
#
_cell.length_a   1.000
_cell.length_b   1.000
_cell.length_c   1.000
_cell.angle_alpha   90.00
_cell.angle_beta   90.00
_cell.angle_gamma   90.00
#
_symmetry.space_group_name_H-M   'P 1'
#
loop_
_entity.id
_entity.type
_entity.pdbx_description
1 polymer ?
#
loop_
_entity_poly.entity_id
_entity_poly.type
_entity_poly.pdbx_seq_one_letter_code
_entity_poly.pdbx_strand_id
1 'polypeptide(L)'
;MVLVTFSVNQVPDQHLDIQILDDKEVPNVYANKRNANEDFKQAFTTRSDGTVRICFKNYLSEGLQQQAGVTRSVGLDFDVGGLDFDRLAKVEALGPLELELRKLESVVKEITDQMDYLQLREVHLRNTNGKAIL
;
A
#
# COMPACT_ATOMS: atom_id res chain seq x y z
N MET A 1 4.46 6.84 -5.51
CA MET A 1 5.26 5.61 -5.70
C MET A 1 4.94 4.71 -4.54
N VAL A 2 4.86 3.40 -4.74
CA VAL A 2 4.59 2.44 -3.66
C VAL A 2 5.82 1.56 -3.50
N LEU A 3 6.33 1.46 -2.28
CA LEU A 3 7.33 0.50 -1.90
C LEU A 3 6.69 -0.49 -0.94
N VAL A 4 6.84 -1.78 -1.22
CA VAL A 4 6.34 -2.85 -0.38
C VAL A 4 7.52 -3.69 0.09
N THR A 5 7.60 -3.93 1.39
CA THR A 5 8.58 -4.83 2.00
C THR A 5 7.85 -6.07 2.51
N PHE A 6 8.32 -7.24 2.09
CA PHE A 6 7.83 -8.53 2.55
C PHE A 6 8.86 -9.15 3.48
N SER A 7 8.43 -9.50 4.69
CA SER A 7 9.20 -10.33 5.61
C SER A 7 8.61 -11.74 5.63
N VAL A 8 9.35 -12.70 5.08
CA VAL A 8 8.85 -14.05 4.83
C VAL A 8 9.79 -15.06 5.47
N ASN A 9 9.27 -15.88 6.37
CA ASN A 9 10.01 -17.01 6.89
C ASN A 9 9.85 -18.23 5.95
N GLN A 10 10.90 -19.06 5.88
CA GLN A 10 10.80 -20.37 5.24
C GLN A 10 10.12 -21.35 6.20
N VAL A 11 9.09 -22.02 5.72
CA VAL A 11 8.39 -23.08 6.46
C VAL A 11 8.47 -24.36 5.63
N PRO A 12 8.96 -25.49 6.19
CA PRO A 12 8.97 -26.77 5.49
C PRO A 12 7.57 -27.16 5.03
N ASP A 13 7.49 -27.84 3.89
CA ASP A 13 6.25 -28.37 3.33
C ASP A 13 5.16 -27.32 3.01
N GLN A 14 5.56 -26.06 2.92
CA GLN A 14 4.72 -24.95 2.50
C GLN A 14 5.39 -24.11 1.44
N HIS A 15 4.66 -23.82 0.37
CA HIS A 15 5.10 -22.85 -0.64
C HIS A 15 4.14 -21.65 -0.67
N LEU A 16 4.73 -20.45 -0.58
CA LEU A 16 4.01 -19.18 -0.59
C LEU A 16 4.27 -18.46 -1.90
N ASP A 17 3.20 -18.19 -2.64
CA ASP A 17 3.24 -17.31 -3.79
C ASP A 17 2.65 -15.95 -3.43
N ILE A 18 3.29 -14.90 -3.92
CA ILE A 18 2.92 -13.50 -3.67
C ILE A 18 2.71 -12.79 -5.00
N GLN A 19 1.57 -12.13 -5.13
CA GLN A 19 1.21 -11.39 -6.34
C GLN A 19 0.72 -9.98 -5.99
N ILE A 20 1.17 -8.98 -6.74
CA ILE A 20 0.70 -7.59 -6.62
C ILE A 20 0.04 -7.20 -7.93
N LEU A 21 -1.22 -6.75 -7.86
CA LEU A 21 -2.03 -6.41 -9.04
C LEU A 21 -3.07 -5.32 -8.74
N ASP A 22 -3.56 -4.61 -9.75
CA ASP A 22 -4.66 -3.65 -9.59
C ASP A 22 -6.06 -4.29 -9.75
N ASP A 23 -7.10 -3.49 -9.54
CA ASP A 23 -8.51 -3.86 -9.57
C ASP A 23 -9.19 -3.63 -10.94
N LYS A 24 -8.42 -3.40 -12.00
CA LYS A 24 -8.95 -3.18 -13.35
C LYS A 24 -9.52 -4.46 -13.97
N GLU A 25 -10.39 -4.31 -14.97
CA GLU A 25 -10.92 -5.42 -15.78
C GLU A 25 -9.79 -6.29 -16.36
N VAL A 26 -8.75 -5.63 -16.87
CA VAL A 26 -7.47 -6.27 -17.23
C VAL A 26 -6.43 -5.84 -16.20
N PRO A 27 -6.11 -6.70 -15.23
CA PRO A 27 -5.27 -6.30 -14.11
C PRO A 27 -3.82 -6.11 -14.55
N ASN A 28 -3.23 -4.98 -14.16
CA ASN A 28 -1.78 -4.79 -14.25
C ASN A 28 -1.12 -5.59 -13.13
N VAL A 29 -0.19 -6.49 -13.48
CA VAL A 29 0.60 -7.26 -12.51
C VAL A 29 1.92 -6.54 -12.26
N TYR A 30 2.09 -6.01 -11.05
CA TYR A 30 3.30 -5.31 -10.63
C TYR A 30 4.37 -6.27 -10.11
N ALA A 31 3.96 -7.39 -9.52
CA ALA A 31 4.88 -8.42 -9.04
C ALA A 31 4.23 -9.80 -9.03
N ASN A 32 5.03 -10.82 -9.27
CA ASN A 32 4.65 -12.22 -9.15
C ASN A 32 5.87 -13.03 -8.69
N LYS A 33 6.01 -13.22 -7.38
CA LYS A 33 7.09 -14.00 -6.76
C LYS A 33 6.50 -15.36 -6.38
N ARG A 34 6.99 -16.42 -7.02
CA ARG A 34 6.65 -17.79 -6.65
C ARG A 34 7.61 -18.32 -5.60
N ASN A 35 7.11 -19.19 -4.72
CA ASN A 35 7.91 -19.84 -3.68
C ASN A 35 8.79 -18.85 -2.89
N ALA A 36 8.19 -17.77 -2.41
CA ALA A 36 8.85 -16.76 -1.60
C ALA A 36 9.31 -17.39 -0.27
N ASN A 37 10.62 -17.41 -0.02
CA ASN A 37 11.25 -18.00 1.16
C ASN A 37 12.27 -17.07 1.83
N GLU A 38 12.37 -15.85 1.34
CA GLU A 38 13.30 -14.83 1.78
C GLU A 38 12.60 -13.47 1.75
N ASP A 39 13.07 -12.56 2.61
CA ASP A 39 12.61 -11.18 2.63
C ASP A 39 12.94 -10.50 1.29
N PHE A 40 12.01 -9.71 0.78
CA PHE A 40 12.23 -8.96 -0.45
C PHE A 40 11.42 -7.67 -0.47
N LYS A 41 11.85 -6.74 -1.33
CA LYS A 41 11.19 -5.45 -1.53
C LYS A 41 10.75 -5.31 -2.97
N GLN A 42 9.60 -4.68 -3.18
CA GLN A 42 9.08 -4.35 -4.49
C GLN A 42 8.64 -2.89 -4.52
N ALA A 43 9.25 -2.11 -5.41
CA ALA A 43 8.79 -0.77 -5.74
C ALA A 43 7.97 -0.79 -7.04
N PHE A 44 6.86 -0.04 -7.08
CA PHE A 44 6.08 0.16 -8.30
C PHE A 44 5.35 1.51 -8.27
N THR A 45 4.90 1.95 -9.44
CA THR A 45 4.06 3.15 -9.60
C THR A 45 2.74 2.72 -10.21
N THR A 46 1.63 3.14 -9.60
CA THR A 46 0.29 2.92 -10.14
C THR A 46 0.13 3.73 -11.43
N ARG A 47 -0.55 3.15 -12.44
CA ARG A 47 -0.74 3.82 -13.75
C ARG A 47 -1.97 4.71 -13.79
N SER A 48 -2.88 4.53 -12.85
CA SER A 48 -4.08 5.34 -12.65
C SER A 48 -4.54 5.20 -11.21
N ASP A 49 -5.50 6.03 -10.84
CA ASP A 49 -6.26 5.85 -9.61
C ASP A 49 -6.97 4.49 -9.63
N GLY A 50 -6.99 3.81 -8.49
CA GLY A 50 -7.51 2.45 -8.34
C GLY A 50 -6.97 1.75 -7.10
N THR A 51 -7.49 0.55 -6.83
CA THR A 51 -7.10 -0.25 -5.67
C THR A 51 -5.99 -1.21 -6.05
N VAL A 52 -4.91 -1.24 -5.28
CA VAL A 52 -3.87 -2.26 -5.41
C VAL A 52 -4.16 -3.41 -4.45
N ARG A 53 -4.07 -4.64 -4.96
CA ARG A 53 -4.25 -5.88 -4.20
C ARG A 53 -2.92 -6.62 -4.10
N ILE A 54 -2.62 -7.07 -2.89
CA ILE A 54 -1.50 -7.97 -2.60
C ILE A 54 -2.11 -9.31 -2.19
N CYS A 55 -1.88 -10.33 -3.00
CA CYS A 55 -2.43 -11.67 -2.82
C CYS A 55 -1.35 -12.62 -2.32
N PHE A 56 -1.65 -13.35 -1.25
CA PHE A 56 -0.84 -14.42 -0.70
C PHE A 56 -1.53 -15.76 -0.98
N LYS A 57 -0.84 -16.68 -1.64
CA LYS A 57 -1.33 -18.05 -1.85
C LYS A 57 -0.37 -19.01 -1.18
N ASN A 58 -0.80 -19.56 -0.05
CA ASN A 58 -0.04 -20.59 0.66
C ASN A 58 -0.59 -21.96 0.29
N TYR A 59 0.31 -22.85 -0.08
CA TYR A 59 -0.02 -24.21 -0.49
C TYR A 59 0.80 -25.19 0.35
N LEU A 60 0.18 -26.32 0.68
CA LEU A 60 0.83 -27.42 1.37
C LEU A 60 1.38 -28.42 0.35
N SER A 61 2.53 -29.01 0.63
CA SER A 61 3.08 -30.11 -0.18
C SER A 61 2.09 -31.27 -0.30
N GLU A 62 2.07 -31.92 -1.46
CA GLU A 62 1.19 -33.07 -1.73
C GLU A 62 1.36 -34.16 -0.66
N GLY A 63 0.23 -34.67 -0.15
CA GLY A 63 0.20 -35.74 0.85
C GLY A 63 0.07 -35.29 2.30
N LEU A 64 0.28 -33.99 2.62
CA LEU A 64 -0.07 -33.44 3.93
C LEU A 64 -1.53 -32.98 3.94
N GLN A 65 -2.34 -33.55 4.84
CA GLN A 65 -3.64 -32.97 5.15
C GLN A 65 -3.46 -31.67 5.93
N GLN A 66 -4.40 -30.73 5.78
CA GLN A 66 -4.52 -29.58 6.67
C GLN A 66 -4.77 -30.07 8.11
N GLN A 67 -3.70 -30.42 8.83
CA GLN A 67 -3.78 -30.58 10.26
C GLN A 67 -4.05 -29.19 10.85
N ALA A 68 -4.99 -29.11 11.80
CA ALA A 68 -5.27 -27.87 12.49
C ALA A 68 -3.97 -27.34 13.13
N GLY A 69 -3.45 -26.21 12.64
CA GLY A 69 -2.26 -25.55 13.19
C GLY A 69 -1.12 -25.23 12.23
N VAL A 70 -1.17 -25.63 10.95
CA VAL A 70 -0.08 -25.30 10.01
C VAL A 70 -0.30 -23.91 9.38
N THR A 71 0.23 -22.87 10.02
CA THR A 71 0.13 -21.47 9.56
C THR A 71 1.48 -20.91 9.12
N ARG A 72 1.49 -20.02 8.13
CA ARG A 72 2.66 -19.23 7.72
C ARG A 72 2.45 -17.77 8.09
N SER A 73 3.39 -17.21 8.85
CA SER A 73 3.40 -15.78 9.15
C SER A 73 4.09 -15.02 8.04
N VAL A 74 3.48 -13.92 7.59
CA VAL A 74 4.06 -13.02 6.59
C VAL A 74 3.97 -11.60 7.14
N GLY A 75 5.12 -10.95 7.24
CA GLY A 75 5.20 -9.53 7.52
C GLY A 75 5.01 -8.74 6.23
N LEU A 76 4.16 -7.72 6.29
CA LEU A 76 3.91 -6.81 5.18
C LEU A 76 4.03 -5.39 5.69
N ASP A 77 4.90 -4.63 5.04
CA ASP A 77 5.07 -3.21 5.28
C ASP A 77 4.89 -2.46 3.95
N PHE A 78 4.06 -1.42 3.96
CA PHE A 78 3.73 -0.65 2.78
C PHE A 78 4.05 0.83 3.01
N ASP A 79 5.00 1.32 2.24
CA ASP A 79 5.34 2.73 2.17
C ASP A 79 4.67 3.33 0.94
N VAL A 80 3.55 4.01 1.18
CA VAL A 80 2.84 4.78 0.16
C VAL A 80 3.37 6.20 0.19
N GLY A 81 4.45 6.44 -0.55
CA GLY A 81 5.11 7.73 -0.65
C GLY A 81 4.63 8.54 -1.85
N GLY A 82 3.93 9.64 -1.57
CA GLY A 82 3.64 10.72 -2.52
C GLY A 82 4.89 11.53 -2.82
N LEU A 83 5.16 11.73 -4.12
CA LEU A 83 6.35 12.37 -4.72
C LEU A 83 7.72 11.81 -4.27
N ASP A 84 8.43 11.22 -5.23
CA ASP A 84 9.87 10.97 -5.12
C ASP A 84 10.61 12.31 -5.22
N PHE A 85 10.83 12.96 -4.08
CA PHE A 85 11.45 14.27 -3.98
C PHE A 85 12.86 14.28 -4.58
N ASP A 86 13.61 13.18 -4.51
CA ASP A 86 14.94 13.09 -5.12
C ASP A 86 14.86 13.08 -6.65
N ARG A 87 13.84 12.45 -7.21
CA ARG A 87 13.54 12.57 -8.65
C ARG A 87 13.03 13.95 -9.02
N LEU A 88 12.14 14.54 -8.21
CA LEU A 88 11.61 15.89 -8.45
C LEU A 88 12.75 16.91 -8.47
N ALA A 89 13.67 16.85 -7.50
CA ALA A 89 14.84 17.72 -7.43
C ALA A 89 15.70 17.64 -8.70
N LYS A 90 15.84 16.44 -9.29
CA LYS A 90 16.61 16.24 -10.51
C LYS A 90 15.89 16.72 -11.77
N VAL A 91 14.56 16.52 -11.84
CA VAL A 91 13.74 16.93 -12.99
C VAL A 91 13.53 18.43 -13.02
N GLU A 92 13.23 19.03 -11.87
CA GLU A 92 12.97 20.47 -11.72
C GLU A 92 14.23 21.26 -11.37
N ALA A 93 15.39 20.60 -11.25
CA ALA A 93 16.68 21.20 -10.87
C ALA A 93 16.60 22.04 -9.59
N LEU A 94 15.86 21.55 -8.58
CA LEU A 94 15.62 22.26 -7.32
C LEU A 94 16.90 22.32 -6.48
N GLY A 95 17.12 23.48 -5.86
CA GLY A 95 18.16 23.63 -4.84
C GLY A 95 17.83 22.84 -3.56
N PRO A 96 18.83 22.57 -2.68
CA PRO A 96 18.60 21.83 -1.44
C PRO A 96 17.53 22.43 -0.52
N LEU A 97 17.46 23.77 -0.46
CA LEU A 97 16.44 24.47 0.33
C LEU A 97 15.05 24.36 -0.29
N GLU A 98 14.95 24.50 -1.61
CA GLU A 98 13.68 24.39 -2.33
C GLU A 98 13.10 22.97 -2.22
N LEU A 99 13.97 21.96 -2.23
CA LEU A 99 13.59 20.58 -2.01
C LEU A 99 12.93 20.37 -0.64
N GLU A 100 13.54 20.91 0.42
CA GLU A 100 12.97 20.83 1.77
C GLU A 100 11.63 21.60 1.87
N LEU A 101 11.50 22.74 1.19
CA LEU A 101 10.23 23.47 1.10
C LEU A 101 9.15 22.64 0.39
N ARG A 102 9.48 21.93 -0.68
CA ARG A 102 8.55 21.02 -1.38
C ARG A 102 8.09 19.86 -0.52
N LYS A 103 9.00 19.29 0.29
CA LYS A 103 8.64 18.24 1.26
C LYS A 103 7.64 18.77 2.29
N LEU A 104 7.91 19.93 2.85
CA LEU A 104 7.01 20.58 3.81
C LEU A 104 5.65 20.94 3.20
N GLU A 105 5.64 21.46 1.97
CA GLU A 105 4.40 21.76 1.23
C GLU A 105 3.52 20.51 1.07
N SER A 106 4.12 19.36 0.74
CA SER A 106 3.38 18.09 0.62
C SER A 106 2.74 17.65 1.93
N VAL A 107 3.44 17.80 3.07
CA VAL A 107 2.90 17.45 4.39
C VAL A 107 1.77 18.40 4.77
N VAL A 108 1.93 19.70 4.54
CA VAL A 108 0.88 20.69 4.80
C VAL A 108 -0.37 20.39 3.98
N LYS A 109 -0.20 20.03 2.70
CA LYS A 109 -1.30 19.65 1.82
C LYS A 109 -2.06 18.43 2.34
N GLU A 110 -1.35 17.40 2.79
CA GLU A 110 -1.98 16.21 3.38
C GLU A 110 -2.82 16.56 4.61
N ILE A 111 -2.28 17.42 5.50
CA ILE A 111 -3.00 17.90 6.67
C ILE A 111 -4.26 18.69 6.27
N THR A 112 -4.16 19.60 5.29
CA THR A 112 -5.33 20.37 4.84
C THR A 112 -6.40 19.48 4.23
N ASP A 113 -6.00 18.51 3.41
CA ASP A 113 -6.94 17.58 2.78
C ASP A 113 -7.67 16.73 3.85
N GLN A 114 -6.97 16.33 4.92
CA GLN A 114 -7.59 15.66 6.07
C GLN A 114 -8.52 16.56 6.88
N MET A 115 -8.14 17.83 7.09
CA MET A 115 -8.99 18.80 7.78
C MET A 115 -10.28 19.07 7.01
N ASP A 116 -10.21 19.22 5.69
CA ASP A 116 -11.37 19.40 4.82
C ASP A 116 -12.30 18.18 4.88
N TYR A 117 -11.73 16.97 4.87
CA TYR A 117 -12.49 15.74 5.09
C TYR A 117 -13.23 15.73 6.43
N LEU A 118 -12.56 16.13 7.52
CA LEU A 118 -13.18 16.21 8.85
C LEU A 118 -14.28 17.27 8.92
N GLN A 119 -14.07 18.44 8.30
CA GLN A 119 -15.08 19.49 8.21
C GLN A 119 -16.34 19.02 7.46
N LEU A 120 -16.17 18.38 6.30
CA LEU A 120 -17.31 17.84 5.53
C LEU A 120 -18.11 16.83 6.36
N ARG A 121 -17.43 16.01 7.16
CA ARG A 121 -18.06 15.04 8.04
C ARG A 121 -18.78 15.70 9.23
N GLU A 122 -18.21 16.74 9.82
CA GLU A 122 -18.87 17.54 10.87
C GLU A 122 -20.15 18.17 10.36
N VAL A 123 -20.10 18.83 9.19
CA VAL A 123 -21.27 19.43 8.54
C VAL A 123 -22.34 18.38 8.28
N HIS A 124 -21.95 17.19 7.82
CA HIS A 124 -22.88 16.09 7.61
C HIS A 124 -23.58 15.68 8.92
N LEU A 125 -22.82 15.46 10.01
CA LEU A 125 -23.36 15.07 11.31
C LEU A 125 -24.24 16.16 11.95
N ARG A 126 -23.90 17.44 11.75
CA ARG A 126 -24.71 18.57 12.19
C ARG A 126 -26.06 18.62 11.48
N ASN A 127 -26.08 18.32 10.18
CA ASN A 127 -27.31 18.28 9.39
C ASN A 127 -28.25 17.11 9.77
N THR A 128 -27.70 15.98 10.21
CA THR A 128 -28.51 14.84 10.69
C THR A 128 -29.11 15.09 12.08
N ASN A 129 -28.41 15.81 12.95
CA ASN A 129 -28.87 16.12 14.31
C ASN A 129 -29.84 17.30 14.39
N GLY A 130 -29.91 18.16 13.36
CA GLY A 130 -30.82 19.31 13.29
C GLY A 130 -32.18 19.05 12.65
N LYS A 131 -32.47 17.82 12.19
CA LYS A 131 -33.72 17.46 11.48
C LYS A 131 -34.59 16.41 12.18
N ALA A 132 -34.23 16.05 13.42
CA ALA A 132 -35.16 15.42 14.35
C ALA A 132 -35.68 16.52 15.28
N ILE A 133 -37.00 16.68 15.35
CA ILE A 133 -37.74 17.77 16.03
C ILE A 133 -37.99 18.98 15.12
N LEU A 134 -38.92 18.82 14.18
CA LEU A 134 -40.13 19.64 14.04
C LEU A 134 -41.21 18.80 13.33
#